data_AF-A0A8H9IV69-F1
#
_entry.id   AF-A0A8H9IV69-F1
#
_cell.length_a   1.000
_cell.length_b   1.000
_cell.length_c   1.000
_cell.angle_alpha   90.00
_cell.angle_beta   90.00
_cell.angle_gamma   90.00
#
_symmetry.space_group_name_H-M   'P 1'
#
loop_
_entity.id
_entity.type
_entity.pdbx_description
1 polymer ?
#
loop_
_entity_poly.entity_id
_entity_poly.type
_entity_poly.pdbx_seq_one_letter_code
_entity_poly.pdbx_strand_id
1 'polypeptide(L)'
;MASAQRMGRYVGVRDRRLAARLSAEDRAEARGLDPFDRLTCRTHRHWVHRCVSSAAHVVVVTGHRWCRDCERPVPVVVDELAGEIRMSCPSCGRFPDSPANRQLLRACRRSLAVARAARNF
;
A
#
# COMPACT_ATOMS: atom_id res chain seq x y z
N MET A 1 -22.75 18.11 -7.15
CA MET A 1 -22.30 17.43 -8.39
C MET A 1 -20.99 16.61 -8.25
N ALA A 2 -20.41 16.42 -7.05
CA ALA A 2 -19.19 15.61 -6.86
C ALA A 2 -19.41 14.08 -6.73
N SER A 3 -20.65 13.61 -6.54
CA SER A 3 -20.93 12.18 -6.29
C SER A 3 -20.84 11.30 -7.54
N ALA A 4 -21.22 11.80 -8.73
CA ALA A 4 -21.25 11.00 -9.95
C ALA A 4 -19.83 10.72 -10.51
N GLN A 5 -18.91 11.68 -10.39
CA GLN A 5 -17.51 11.53 -10.83
C GLN A 5 -16.72 10.48 -10.02
N ARG A 6 -17.15 10.18 -8.78
CA ARG A 6 -16.51 9.17 -7.92
C ARG A 6 -16.89 7.73 -8.26
N MET A 7 -18.06 7.48 -8.84
CA MET A 7 -18.50 6.13 -9.25
C MET A 7 -17.85 5.66 -10.56
N GLY A 8 -17.42 6.57 -11.44
CA GLY A 8 -16.80 6.21 -12.72
C GLY A 8 -15.28 5.96 -12.68
N ARG A 9 -14.56 6.43 -11.65
CA ARG A 9 -13.08 6.46 -11.64
C ARG A 9 -12.42 5.09 -11.78
N TYR A 10 -13.10 4.04 -11.32
CA TYR A 10 -12.58 2.67 -11.30
C TYR A 10 -13.40 1.72 -12.17
N VAL A 11 -14.21 2.23 -13.12
CA VAL A 11 -15.03 1.39 -14.02
C VAL A 11 -14.20 0.40 -14.84
N GLY A 12 -12.96 0.79 -15.20
CA GLY A 12 -12.00 -0.05 -15.94
C GLY A 12 -11.19 -1.02 -15.08
N VAL A 13 -11.38 -1.04 -13.75
CA VAL A 13 -10.70 -2.01 -12.88
C VAL A 13 -11.50 -3.33 -12.94
N ARG A 14 -10.89 -4.37 -13.52
CA ARG A 14 -11.52 -5.69 -13.72
C ARG A 14 -11.91 -6.35 -12.39
N ASP A 15 -11.05 -6.26 -11.38
CA ASP A 15 -11.35 -6.74 -10.04
C ASP A 15 -12.37 -5.80 -9.38
N ARG A 16 -13.64 -6.25 -9.32
CA ARG A 16 -14.75 -5.49 -8.72
C ARG A 16 -14.55 -5.22 -7.24
N ARG A 17 -13.86 -6.11 -6.51
CA ARG A 17 -13.59 -5.93 -5.07
C ARG A 17 -12.55 -4.85 -4.86
N LEU A 18 -11.48 -4.87 -5.67
CA LEU A 18 -10.50 -3.79 -5.71
C LEU A 18 -11.14 -2.46 -6.10
N ALA A 19 -12.00 -2.42 -7.11
CA ALA A 19 -12.72 -1.21 -7.52
C ALA A 19 -13.61 -0.65 -6.39
N ALA A 20 -14.34 -1.53 -5.69
CA ALA A 20 -15.17 -1.16 -4.56
C ALA A 20 -14.31 -0.62 -3.39
N ARG A 21 -13.18 -1.27 -3.09
CA ARG A 21 -12.27 -0.84 -2.02
C ARG A 21 -11.60 0.50 -2.33
N LEU A 22 -11.10 0.69 -3.56
CA LEU A 22 -10.57 1.96 -4.04
C LEU A 22 -11.58 3.09 -3.87
N SER A 23 -12.84 2.84 -4.26
CA SER A 23 -13.94 3.81 -4.14
C SER A 23 -14.28 4.10 -2.69
N ALA A 24 -14.26 3.10 -1.81
CA ALA A 24 -14.55 3.26 -0.38
C ALA A 24 -13.45 4.05 0.34
N GLU A 25 -12.18 3.72 0.06
CA GLU A 25 -11.02 4.42 0.62
C GLU A 25 -10.96 5.87 0.15
N ASP A 26 -11.33 6.18 -1.10
CA ASP A 26 -11.45 7.56 -1.56
C ASP A 26 -12.44 8.40 -0.73
N ARG A 27 -13.56 7.80 -0.29
CA ARG A 27 -14.52 8.53 0.59
C ARG A 27 -14.03 8.58 2.04
N ALA A 28 -13.32 7.57 2.49
CA ALA A 28 -12.77 7.53 3.84
C ALA A 28 -11.63 8.55 4.00
N GLU A 29 -10.79 8.72 2.99
CA GLU A 29 -9.71 9.70 2.96
C GLU A 29 -10.27 11.13 3.00
N ALA A 30 -11.37 11.38 2.29
CA ALA A 30 -12.12 12.65 2.40
C ALA A 30 -12.72 12.90 3.81
N ARG A 31 -12.73 11.89 4.69
CA ARG A 31 -13.17 11.98 6.09
C ARG A 31 -12.02 11.80 7.09
N GLY A 32 -10.77 11.88 6.64
CA GLY A 32 -9.59 11.86 7.51
C GLY A 32 -8.87 10.51 7.64
N LEU A 33 -9.18 9.51 6.80
CA LEU A 33 -8.29 8.34 6.69
C LEU A 33 -6.90 8.81 6.22
N ASP A 34 -5.85 8.42 6.94
CA ASP A 34 -4.46 8.65 6.51
C ASP A 34 -4.21 7.95 5.16
N PRO A 35 -3.74 8.66 4.12
CA PRO A 35 -3.37 8.06 2.84
C PRO A 35 -2.40 6.87 2.94
N PHE A 36 -1.53 6.84 3.94
CA PHE A 36 -0.57 5.75 4.17
C PHE A 36 -1.20 4.52 4.85
N ASP A 37 -2.42 4.64 5.38
CA ASP A 37 -3.19 3.52 5.93
C ASP A 37 -4.09 2.84 4.89
N ARG A 38 -4.10 3.33 3.64
CA ARG A 38 -4.85 2.72 2.55
C ARG A 38 -4.36 1.29 2.26
N LEU A 39 -5.31 0.41 1.97
CA LEU A 39 -5.02 -0.94 1.51
C LEU A 39 -4.86 -1.01 -0.01
N THR A 40 -5.32 0.01 -0.72
CA THR A 40 -5.24 0.13 -2.18
C THR A 40 -4.43 1.36 -2.57
N CYS A 41 -3.65 1.23 -3.64
CA CYS A 41 -2.97 2.33 -4.27
C CYS A 41 -3.90 2.97 -5.31
N ARG A 42 -4.30 4.23 -5.05
CA ARG A 42 -5.08 5.04 -6.00
C ARG A 42 -4.37 5.20 -7.35
N THR A 43 -3.05 5.40 -7.33
CA THR A 43 -2.22 5.68 -8.52
C THR A 43 -2.17 4.47 -9.46
N HIS A 44 -1.72 3.33 -8.95
CA HIS A 44 -1.59 2.11 -9.75
C HIS A 44 -2.90 1.34 -9.88
N ARG A 45 -3.95 1.70 -9.11
CA ARG A 45 -5.24 1.01 -9.06
C ARG A 45 -5.08 -0.48 -8.74
N HIS A 46 -4.19 -0.78 -7.79
CA HIS A 46 -3.87 -2.12 -7.29
C HIS A 46 -3.96 -2.16 -5.76
N TRP A 47 -4.00 -3.37 -5.20
CA TRP A 47 -3.72 -3.56 -3.77
C TRP A 47 -2.30 -3.07 -3.44
N VAL A 48 -2.11 -2.36 -2.34
CA VAL A 48 -0.80 -1.72 -2.04
C VAL A 48 0.32 -2.74 -1.92
N HIS A 49 0.04 -3.96 -1.40
CA HIS A 49 1.03 -5.03 -1.35
C HIS A 49 1.54 -5.47 -2.73
N ARG A 50 0.79 -5.21 -3.82
CA ARG A 50 1.21 -5.54 -5.20
C ARG A 50 2.02 -4.46 -5.88
N CYS A 51 2.03 -3.24 -5.36
CA CYS A 51 2.75 -2.12 -5.98
C CYS A 51 3.81 -1.49 -5.07
N VAL A 52 3.83 -1.81 -3.76
CA VAL A 52 4.74 -1.19 -2.78
C VAL A 52 6.22 -1.25 -3.16
N SER A 53 6.65 -2.26 -3.91
CA SER A 53 8.03 -2.40 -4.39
C SER A 53 8.41 -1.35 -5.45
N SER A 54 7.44 -0.73 -6.14
CA SER A 54 7.67 0.36 -7.10
C SER A 54 8.33 1.57 -6.46
N ALA A 55 9.30 2.18 -7.15
CA ALA A 55 9.99 3.38 -6.69
C ALA A 55 9.04 4.56 -6.40
N ALA A 56 7.86 4.57 -7.02
CA ALA A 56 6.81 5.56 -6.76
C ALA A 56 6.29 5.58 -5.31
N HIS A 57 6.59 4.54 -4.50
CA HIS A 57 6.21 4.46 -3.09
C HIS A 57 7.35 4.76 -2.11
N VAL A 58 8.47 5.26 -2.61
CA VAL A 58 9.52 5.82 -1.76
C VAL A 58 9.16 7.28 -1.49
N VAL A 59 8.96 7.62 -0.21
CA VAL A 59 8.68 9.01 0.20
C VAL A 59 9.70 9.41 1.24
N VAL A 60 10.83 9.96 0.78
CA VAL A 60 11.99 10.32 1.62
C VAL A 60 11.59 11.25 2.77
N VAL A 61 10.73 12.24 2.49
CA VAL A 61 10.27 13.23 3.47
C VAL A 61 9.60 12.57 4.68
N THR A 62 8.69 11.62 4.44
CA THR A 62 7.98 10.92 5.52
C THR A 62 8.77 9.72 6.06
N GLY A 63 9.78 9.26 5.33
CA GLY A 63 10.57 8.08 5.65
C GLY A 63 9.98 6.76 5.18
N HIS A 64 8.93 6.79 4.34
CA HIS A 64 8.37 5.57 3.75
C HIS A 64 9.37 4.92 2.80
N ARG A 65 9.66 3.64 3.06
CA ARG A 65 10.66 2.84 2.33
C ARG A 65 12.04 3.51 2.32
N TRP A 66 12.41 4.18 3.41
CA TRP A 66 13.68 4.87 3.51
C TRP A 66 14.46 4.41 4.74
N CYS A 67 15.76 4.15 4.55
CA CYS A 67 16.70 3.94 5.64
C CYS A 67 17.40 5.26 5.90
N ARG A 68 17.20 5.84 7.09
CA ARG A 68 17.82 7.11 7.48
C ARG A 68 19.33 6.95 7.70
N ASP A 69 19.75 5.87 8.35
CA ASP A 69 21.17 5.58 8.60
C ASP A 69 22.01 5.45 7.31
N CYS A 70 21.44 4.86 6.26
CA CYS A 70 22.15 4.58 5.01
C CYS A 70 21.70 5.48 3.85
N GLU A 71 20.84 6.45 4.14
CA GLU A 71 20.25 7.42 3.22
C GLU A 71 19.84 6.83 1.87
N ARG A 72 19.03 5.76 1.90
CA ARG A 72 18.64 5.06 0.67
C ARG A 72 17.25 4.44 0.68
N PRO A 73 16.68 4.20 -0.52
CA PRO A 73 15.46 3.42 -0.66
C PRO A 73 15.63 2.00 -0.13
N VAL A 74 14.55 1.48 0.44
CA VAL A 74 14.50 0.16 1.05
C VAL A 74 13.55 -0.72 0.25
N PRO A 75 13.99 -1.87 -0.26
CA PRO A 75 13.12 -2.80 -0.96
C PRO A 75 12.08 -3.37 0.02
N VAL A 76 10.89 -3.65 -0.51
CA VAL A 76 9.86 -4.42 0.18
C VAL A 76 9.67 -5.70 -0.62
N VAL A 77 9.88 -6.82 0.06
CA VAL A 77 9.69 -8.17 -0.49
C VAL A 77 8.32 -8.66 -0.02
N VAL A 78 7.50 -9.09 -0.97
CA VAL A 78 6.14 -9.58 -0.72
C VAL A 78 6.06 -11.01 -1.23
N ASP A 79 5.83 -11.94 -0.31
CA ASP A 79 5.51 -13.32 -0.62
C ASP A 79 3.99 -13.52 -0.44
N GLU A 80 3.25 -13.48 -1.54
CA GLU A 80 1.79 -13.65 -1.50
C GLU A 80 1.36 -15.08 -1.11
N LEU A 81 2.21 -16.09 -1.35
CA LEU A 81 1.92 -17.49 -1.06
C LEU A 81 2.11 -17.75 0.44
N ALA A 82 3.26 -17.39 0.99
CA ALA A 82 3.54 -17.50 2.42
C ALA A 82 2.73 -16.48 3.25
N GLY A 83 2.32 -15.35 2.64
CA GLY A 83 1.66 -14.27 3.37
C GLY A 83 2.63 -13.32 4.07
N GLU A 84 3.90 -13.36 3.67
CA GLU A 84 4.96 -12.63 4.34
C GLU A 84 5.27 -11.32 3.63
N ILE A 85 5.57 -10.29 4.43
CA ILE A 85 6.04 -9.01 3.94
C ILE A 85 7.23 -8.59 4.76
N ARG A 86 8.37 -8.45 4.08
CA ARG A 86 9.68 -8.18 4.67
C ARG A 86 10.30 -6.93 4.07
N MET A 87 11.07 -6.23 4.91
CA MET A 87 11.81 -5.03 4.55
C MET A 87 13.16 -5.08 5.25
N SER A 88 14.24 -4.90 4.50
CA SER A 88 15.61 -4.79 5.03
C SER A 88 16.40 -3.81 4.18
N CYS A 89 17.24 -3.00 4.83
CA CYS A 89 18.13 -2.09 4.12
C CYS A 89 19.17 -2.90 3.33
N PRO A 90 19.37 -2.64 2.03
CA PRO A 90 20.33 -3.39 1.22
C PRO A 90 21.78 -3.06 1.58
N SER A 91 22.03 -2.02 2.38
CA SER A 91 23.37 -1.63 2.82
C SER A 91 23.74 -2.23 4.17
N CYS A 92 22.91 -2.02 5.19
CA CYS A 92 23.23 -2.45 6.56
C CYS A 92 22.52 -3.75 6.98
N GLY A 93 21.67 -4.32 6.13
CA GLY A 93 20.89 -5.53 6.41
C GLY A 93 19.77 -5.37 7.44
N ARG A 94 19.75 -4.27 8.21
CA ARG A 94 18.76 -4.04 9.27
C ARG A 94 17.41 -3.62 8.72
N PHE A 95 16.35 -3.91 9.48
CA PHE A 95 15.05 -3.27 9.29
C PHE A 95 15.16 -1.78 9.70
N PRO A 96 14.87 -0.84 8.81
CA PRO A 96 14.89 0.58 9.14
C PRO A 96 13.65 0.94 9.96
N ASP A 97 13.74 0.74 11.28
CA ASP A 97 12.60 0.80 12.19
C ASP A 97 12.13 2.24 12.48
N SER A 98 11.33 2.78 11.56
CA SER A 98 10.69 4.09 11.67
C SER A 98 9.16 3.96 11.76
N PRO A 99 8.46 4.96 12.34
CA PRO A 99 6.99 4.97 12.34
C PRO A 99 6.38 4.76 10.95
N ALA A 100 6.95 5.41 9.92
CA ALA A 100 6.53 5.30 8.53
C ALA A 100 6.74 3.89 7.95
N ASN A 101 7.90 3.26 8.18
CA ASN A 101 8.15 1.90 7.70
C ASN A 101 7.28 0.87 8.43
N ARG A 102 7.02 1.06 9.73
CA ARG A 102 6.05 0.24 10.48
C ARG A 102 4.62 0.42 9.94
N GLN A 103 4.20 1.64 9.64
CA GLN A 103 2.89 1.93 9.04
C GLN A 103 2.76 1.25 7.68
N LEU A 104 3.75 1.40 6.81
CA LEU A 104 3.77 0.75 5.51
C LEU A 104 3.62 -0.77 5.62
N LEU A 105 4.40 -1.42 6.48
CA LEU A 105 4.32 -2.87 6.67
C LEU A 105 2.94 -3.28 7.21
N ARG A 106 2.36 -2.52 8.14
CA ARG A 106 0.98 -2.77 8.62
C ARG A 106 -0.04 -2.65 7.48
N ALA A 107 0.02 -1.59 6.69
CA ALA A 107 -0.89 -1.37 5.57
C ALA A 107 -0.76 -2.48 4.52
N CYS A 108 0.47 -2.87 4.16
CA CYS A 108 0.72 -3.95 3.23
C CYS A 108 0.22 -5.30 3.75
N ARG A 109 0.44 -5.62 5.03
CA ARG A 109 -0.03 -6.88 5.64
C ARG A 109 -1.56 -6.93 5.65
N ARG A 110 -2.23 -5.84 6.02
CA ARG A 110 -3.70 -5.73 5.98
C ARG A 110 -4.23 -5.85 4.56
N SER A 111 -3.54 -5.23 3.60
CA SER A 111 -3.88 -5.31 2.18
C SER A 111 -3.82 -6.74 1.66
N LEU A 112 -2.75 -7.47 1.99
CA LEU A 112 -2.59 -8.88 1.62
C LEU A 112 -3.65 -9.76 2.29
N ALA A 113 -3.91 -9.58 3.59
CA ALA A 113 -4.92 -10.34 4.31
C ALA A 113 -6.32 -10.17 3.70
N VAL A 114 -6.73 -8.93 3.41
CA VAL A 114 -8.03 -8.64 2.77
C VAL A 114 -8.11 -9.25 1.37
N ALA A 115 -7.05 -9.12 0.57
CA ALA A 115 -7.02 -9.69 -0.77
C ALA A 115 -7.05 -11.23 -0.76
N ARG A 116 -6.45 -11.88 0.24
CA ARG A 116 -6.47 -13.34 0.39
C ARG A 116 -7.81 -13.87 0.90
N ALA A 117 -8.42 -13.22 1.89
CA ALA A 117 -9.74 -13.59 2.37
C ALA A 117 -10.78 -13.58 1.23
N ALA A 118 -10.58 -12.70 0.25
CA ALA A 118 -11.39 -12.63 -0.94
C ALA A 118 -11.19 -13.80 -1.94
N ARG A 119 -10.08 -14.52 -1.91
CA ARG A 119 -9.79 -15.62 -2.86
C ARG A 119 -10.31 -16.99 -2.40
N ASN A 120 -10.71 -17.11 -1.14
CA ASN A 120 -11.13 -18.37 -0.53
C ASN A 120 -12.67 -18.53 -0.46
N PHE A 121 -13.40 -17.78 -1.29
CA PHE A 121 -14.84 -17.88 -1.55
C PHE A 121 -15.06 -17.83 -3.05
#